data_AF-A0A7C6S1R8-F1
#
_entry.id   AF-A0A7C6S1R8-F1
#
_cell.length_a   1.000
_cell.length_b   1.000
_cell.length_c   1.000
_cell.angle_alpha   90.00
_cell.angle_beta   90.00
_cell.angle_gamma   90.00
#
_symmetry.space_group_name_H-M   'P 1'
#
loop_
_entity.id
_entity.type
_entity.pdbx_description
1 polymer ?
#
loop_
_entity_poly.entity_id
_entity_poly.type
_entity_poly.pdbx_seq_one_letter_code
_entity_poly.pdbx_strand_id
1 'polypeptide(L)' 'FDILVVNGNLVGYDYKTFKMYIDPRTKNGAFVFNKDFLLQSDGPYKNYPFRTIVGGEYQGGYSDHFPVYLYLVKEANIRK' A
#
# COMPACT_ATOMS: atom_id res chain seq x y z
N PHE A 1 -6.87 6.88 8.62
CA PHE A 1 -7.36 6.07 7.49
C PHE A 1 -6.83 6.67 6.21
N ASP A 2 -6.34 5.82 5.31
CA ASP A 2 -5.92 6.24 3.98
C ASP A 2 -6.99 5.88 2.95
N ILE A 3 -7.10 6.67 1.89
CA ILE A 3 -8.14 6.51 0.87
C ILE A 3 -7.47 6.48 -0.50
N LEU A 4 -7.73 5.43 -1.28
CA LEU A 4 -7.38 5.34 -2.70
C LEU A 4 -8.66 5.42 -3.52
N VAL A 5 -8.77 6.44 -4.37
CA VAL A 5 -9.88 6.60 -5.33
C VAL A 5 -9.32 6.37 -6.73
N VAL A 6 -10.01 5.55 -7.51
CA VAL A 6 -9.61 5.20 -8.88
C VAL A 6 -10.70 5.56 -9.88
N ASN A 7 -10.29 5.85 -11.11
CA ASN A 7 -11.22 6.01 -12.22
C ASN A 7 -11.90 4.66 -12.53
N GLY A 8 -13.21 4.67 -12.82
CA GLY A 8 -13.96 3.45 -13.17
C GLY A 8 -13.38 2.69 -14.36
N ASN A 9 -12.69 3.37 -15.29
CA ASN A 9 -11.99 2.72 -16.41
C ASN A 9 -10.82 1.84 -15.96
N LEU A 10 -10.29 2.03 -14.75
CA LEU A 10 -9.25 1.15 -14.18
C LEU A 10 -9.86 -0.11 -13.55
N VAL A 11 -11.18 -0.22 -13.47
CA VAL A 11 -11.88 -1.40 -12.94
C VAL A 11 -12.24 -2.34 -14.09
N GLY A 12 -12.23 -3.65 -13.81
CA GLY A 12 -12.60 -4.71 -14.75
C GLY A 12 -11.44 -5.59 -15.17
N TYR A 13 -11.72 -6.50 -16.10
CA TYR A 13 -10.82 -7.61 -16.47
C TYR A 13 -10.29 -7.55 -17.91
N ASP A 14 -10.57 -6.46 -18.65
CA ASP A 14 -10.02 -6.26 -19.99
C ASP A 14 -8.60 -5.67 -19.92
N TYR A 15 -7.61 -6.56 -19.88
CA TYR A 15 -6.19 -6.19 -19.74
C TYR A 15 -5.54 -5.61 -21.01
N LYS A 16 -6.30 -5.33 -22.09
CA LYS A 16 -5.82 -4.53 -23.23
C LYS A 16 -5.43 -3.11 -22.84
N THR A 17 -6.04 -2.60 -21.76
CA THR A 17 -5.69 -1.33 -21.11
C THR A 17 -5.26 -1.61 -19.67
N PHE A 18 -4.71 -0.60 -18.98
CA PHE A 18 -4.39 -0.75 -17.56
C PHE A 18 -5.64 -0.99 -16.73
N LYS A 19 -5.57 -2.00 -15.86
CA LYS A 19 -6.58 -2.33 -14.87
C LYS A 19 -5.94 -2.48 -13.49
N MET A 20 -6.71 -2.20 -12.46
CA MET A 20 -6.35 -2.52 -11.09
C MET A 20 -6.26 -4.03 -10.92
N TYR A 21 -5.15 -4.50 -10.39
CA TYR A 21 -4.97 -5.91 -10.06
C TYR A 21 -5.79 -6.27 -8.82
N ILE A 22 -6.53 -7.37 -8.91
CA ILE A 22 -7.22 -7.99 -7.77
C ILE A 22 -6.48 -9.30 -7.46
N ASP A 23 -5.93 -9.44 -6.26
CA ASP A 23 -5.25 -10.68 -5.88
C ASP A 23 -6.27 -11.84 -5.84
N PRO A 24 -6.09 -12.91 -6.63
CA PRO A 24 -7.07 -14.00 -6.70
C PRO A 24 -7.20 -14.78 -5.39
N ARG A 25 -6.21 -14.71 -4.49
CA ARG A 25 -6.20 -15.41 -3.20
C ARG A 25 -6.94 -14.63 -2.12
N THR A 26 -6.66 -13.33 -2.01
CA THR A 26 -7.20 -12.48 -0.93
C THR A 26 -8.44 -11.67 -1.35
N LYS A 27 -8.65 -11.52 -2.67
CA LYS A 27 -9.66 -10.64 -3.29
C LYS A 27 -9.44 -9.14 -3.05
N ASN A 28 -8.27 -8.76 -2.53
CA ASN A 28 -7.91 -7.36 -2.32
C ASN A 28 -7.44 -6.70 -3.62
N GLY A 29 -7.86 -5.46 -3.85
CA GLY A 29 -7.38 -4.59 -4.94
C GLY A 29 -6.30 -3.59 -4.53
N ALA A 30 -6.01 -3.51 -3.23
CA ALA A 30 -4.99 -2.66 -2.66
C ALA A 30 -4.35 -3.38 -1.45
N PHE A 31 -3.16 -2.92 -1.07
CA PHE A 31 -2.29 -3.57 -0.11
C PHE A 31 -1.69 -2.56 0.85
N VAL A 32 -1.43 -3.01 2.07
CA VAL A 32 -0.67 -2.25 3.07
C VAL A 32 0.78 -2.69 2.98
N PHE A 33 1.69 -1.73 2.81
CA PHE A 33 3.12 -1.99 2.88
C PHE A 33 3.55 -2.03 4.34
N ASN A 34 3.55 -3.24 4.91
CA ASN A 34 3.95 -3.49 6.29
C ASN A 34 5.32 -4.18 6.31
N LYS A 35 6.37 -3.45 6.67
CA LYS A 35 7.74 -3.94 6.80
C LYS A 35 8.27 -3.62 8.19
N ASP A 36 9.15 -4.47 8.71
CA ASP A 36 9.64 -4.39 10.09
C ASP A 36 10.27 -3.03 10.42
N PHE A 37 10.97 -2.40 9.46
CA PHE A 37 11.57 -1.08 9.68
C PHE A 37 10.53 0.04 9.83
N LEU A 38 9.28 -0.17 9.43
CA LEU A 38 8.18 0.78 9.64
C LEU A 38 7.52 0.61 11.01
N LEU A 39 7.96 -0.37 11.80
CA LEU A 39 7.40 -0.69 13.11
C LEU A 39 8.31 -0.19 14.21
N GLN A 40 7.71 0.26 15.31
CA GLN A 40 8.41 0.49 16.55
C GLN A 40 8.95 -0.83 17.08
N SER A 41 10.25 -0.89 17.36
CA SER A 41 10.95 -2.12 17.75
C SER A 41 10.71 -2.55 19.21
N ASP A 42 10.39 -1.60 20.08
CA ASP A 42 10.42 -1.76 21.53
C ASP A 42 9.44 -0.81 22.26
N GLY A 43 9.48 -0.89 23.60
CA GLY A 43 8.61 -0.10 24.47
C GLY A 43 7.12 -0.49 24.41
N PRO A 44 6.25 0.31 25.04
CA PRO A 44 4.82 0.01 25.15
C PRO A 44 4.07 0.06 23.81
N TYR A 45 4.65 0.68 22.77
CA TYR A 45 4.08 0.79 21.43
C TYR A 45 4.78 -0.12 20.41
N LYS A 46 5.48 -1.17 20.86
CA LYS A 46 6.09 -2.14 19.95
C LYS A 46 5.06 -2.66 18.93
N ASN A 47 5.49 -2.78 17.67
CA ASN A 47 4.66 -3.15 16.51
C ASN A 47 3.62 -2.09 16.06
N TYR A 48 3.61 -0.89 16.64
CA TYR A 48 2.88 0.26 16.07
C TYR A 48 3.74 0.94 14.99
N PRO A 49 3.15 1.77 14.11
CA PRO A 49 3.94 2.56 13.16
C PRO A 49 5.04 3.36 13.87
N PHE A 50 6.27 3.26 13.38
CA PHE A 50 7.37 4.08 13.85
C PHE A 50 7.17 5.50 13.33
N ARG A 51 6.61 6.35 14.20
CA ARG A 51 6.12 7.69 13.82
C ARG A 51 7.26 8.70 13.72
N THR A 52 7.11 9.68 12.84
CA THR A 52 8.05 10.81 12.75
C THR A 52 7.96 11.71 13.98
N ILE A 53 6.74 11.97 14.45
CA ILE A 53 6.46 12.87 15.58
C ILE A 53 5.47 12.21 16.53
N VAL A 54 5.74 12.30 17.84
CA VAL A 54 4.84 11.86 18.91
C VAL A 54 4.77 12.96 19.96
N GLY A 55 3.57 13.45 20.28
CA GLY A 55 3.39 14.47 21.31
C GLY A 55 4.12 15.80 21.06
N GLY A 56 4.46 16.11 19.80
CA GLY A 56 5.24 17.30 19.41
C GLY A 56 6.74 17.07 19.28
N GLU A 57 7.25 15.92 19.70
CA GLU A 57 8.68 15.58 19.65
C GLU A 57 9.02 14.71 18.45
N TYR A 58 10.13 15.01 17.77
CA TYR A 58 10.66 14.20 16.67
C TYR A 58 11.24 12.88 17.17
N GLN A 59 10.74 11.75 16.66
CA GLN A 59 11.13 10.40 17.07
C GLN A 59 12.03 9.69 16.05
N GLY A 60 12.25 10.27 14.87
CA GLY A 60 13.08 9.66 13.82
C GLY A 60 12.37 8.62 12.95
N GLY A 61 11.09 8.37 13.15
CA GLY A 61 10.30 7.43 12.34
C GLY A 61 9.77 8.03 11.04
N TYR A 62 8.92 7.25 10.35
CA TYR A 62 8.49 7.49 8.97
C TYR A 62 7.14 8.17 8.84
N SER A 63 6.12 7.65 9.53
CA SER A 63 4.72 8.10 9.40
C SER A 63 3.89 7.54 10.55
N ASP A 64 2.79 8.20 10.89
CA ASP A 64 1.79 7.66 11.83
C ASP A 64 0.89 6.59 11.20
N HIS A 65 0.93 6.45 9.86
CA HIS A 65 0.24 5.45 9.06
C HIS A 65 1.20 4.61 8.22
N PHE A 66 0.80 3.37 7.87
CA PHE A 66 1.54 2.58 6.88
C PHE A 66 1.21 3.01 5.45
N PRO A 67 2.17 2.98 4.51
CA PRO A 67 1.87 3.23 3.11
C PRO A 67 0.87 2.20 2.55
N VAL A 68 -0.06 2.68 1.73
CA VAL A 68 -0.97 1.84 0.95
C VAL A 68 -0.65 1.94 -0.52
N TYR A 69 -0.83 0.85 -1.26
CA TYR A 69 -0.54 0.80 -2.68
C TYR A 69 -1.46 -0.18 -3.41
N LEU A 70 -1.53 -0.06 -4.73
CA LEU A 70 -2.20 -0.99 -5.63
C LEU A 70 -1.32 -1.21 -6.85
N TYR A 71 -1.63 -2.25 -7.63
CA TYR A 71 -0.95 -2.50 -8.90
C TYR A 71 -1.88 -2.17 -10.06
N LEU A 72 -1.32 -1.50 -11.07
CA LEU A 72 -1.93 -1.39 -12.39
C LEU A 72 -1.25 -2.38 -13.31
N VAL A 73 -2.04 -3.28 -13.90
CA VAL A 73 -1.56 -4.35 -14.77
C VAL A 73 -2.20 -4.21 -16.15
N LYS A 74 -1.46 -4.64 -17.18
CA LYS A 74 -1.92 -4.75 -18.56
C LYS A 74 -1.22 -5.92 -19.23
N GLU A 75 -1.76 -6.41 -20.33
CA GLU A 75 -1.12 -7.42 -21.15
C GLU A 75 0.22 -6.90 -21.70
N ALA A 76 1.25 -7.74 -21.64
CA ALA A 76 2.56 -7.42 -22.21
C ALA A 76 2.56 -7.76 -23.71
N ASN A 77 2.83 -6.76 -24.55
CA ASN A 77 3.04 -6.98 -25.98
C ASN A 77 4.44 -7.56 -26.21
N ILE A 78 4.59 -8.87 -25.99
CA ILE A 78 5.84 -9.56 -26.31
C ILE A 78 5.81 -9.85 -27.82
N ARG A 79 6.57 -9.05 -28.59
CA ARG A 79 6.88 -9.41 -29.98
C ARG A 79 7.83 -10.61 -29.92
N LYS A 80 7.42 -11.72 -30.53
CA LYS A 80 8.28 -12.89 -30.77
C LYS A 80 9.36 -12.55 -31.79
#